data_AF-A0A2N7U7P8-F1
#
_entry.id   AF-A0A2N7U7P8-F1
#
_cell.length_a   1.000
_cell.length_b   1.000
_cell.length_c   1.000
_cell.angle_alpha   90.00
_cell.angle_beta   90.00
_cell.angle_gamma   90.00
#
_symmetry.space_group_name_H-M   'P 1'
#
loop_
_entity.id
_entity.type
_entity.pdbx_description
1 polymer ?
#
loop_
_entity_poly.entity_id
_entity_poly.type
_entity_poly.pdbx_seq_one_letter_code
_entity_poly.pdbx_strand_id
1 'polypeptide(L)'
;MADITSRLKAVKEGIRKLANLAGTEQAEAAQQLAAKLGADLDRVAAEAAAQPSPPVPPEKASPPAPRHEEIRCPICSLRSFTYQRGTVRESADSSTGFEAFYRCLSCGHQAWRESE
;
A
#
# COMPACT_ATOMS: atom_id res chain seq x y z
N MET A 1 -1.24 14.75 8.16
CA MET A 1 -1.86 14.15 6.95
C MET A 1 -1.98 15.10 5.74
N ALA A 2 -1.91 16.43 5.89
CA ALA A 2 -2.02 17.38 4.75
C ALA A 2 -0.79 17.45 3.82
N ASP A 3 0.36 16.95 4.28
CA ASP A 3 1.64 17.08 3.58
C ASP A 3 1.74 16.18 2.32
N ILE A 4 1.32 14.91 2.45
CA ILE A 4 1.44 13.90 1.38
C ILE A 4 0.55 14.25 0.18
N THR A 5 -0.69 14.67 0.43
CA THR A 5 -1.64 15.05 -0.64
C THR A 5 -1.14 16.26 -1.43
N SER A 6 -0.52 17.23 -0.75
CA SER A 6 0.06 18.43 -1.38
C SER A 6 1.27 18.06 -2.24
N ARG A 7 2.11 17.14 -1.76
CA ARG A 7 3.27 16.60 -2.49
C ARG A 7 2.88 15.79 -3.72
N LEU A 8 1.88 14.91 -3.62
CA LEU A 8 1.35 14.15 -4.75
C LEU A 8 0.76 15.06 -5.84
N LYS A 9 0.10 16.15 -5.43
CA LYS A 9 -0.43 17.15 -6.37
C LYS A 9 0.69 17.87 -7.13
N ALA A 10 1.79 18.21 -6.44
CA ALA A 10 2.96 18.84 -7.07
C ALA A 10 3.64 17.90 -8.09
N VAL A 11 3.79 16.61 -7.77
CA VAL A 11 4.34 15.60 -8.69
C VAL A 11 3.46 15.46 -9.93
N LYS A 12 2.13 15.39 -9.75
CA LYS A 12 1.17 15.30 -10.86
C LYS A 12 1.25 16.50 -11.82
N GLU A 13 1.41 17.70 -11.28
CA GLU A 13 1.58 18.92 -12.09
C GLU A 13 2.95 18.95 -12.80
N GLY A 14 4.01 18.44 -12.17
CA GLY A 14 5.32 18.26 -12.80
C GLY A 14 5.28 17.33 -14.00
N ILE A 15 4.60 16.18 -13.87
CA ILE A 15 4.43 15.21 -14.97
C ILE A 15 3.68 15.83 -16.15
N ARG A 16 2.62 16.61 -15.89
CA ARG A 16 1.88 17.33 -16.94
C ARG A 16 2.76 18.35 -17.67
N LYS A 17 3.58 19.11 -16.94
CA LYS A 17 4.53 20.05 -17.55
C LYS A 17 5.57 19.33 -18.42
N LEU A 18 6.05 18.18 -17.96
CA LEU A 18 7.00 17.36 -18.71
C LEU A 18 6.39 16.81 -20.01
N ALA A 19 5.14 16.35 -19.97
CA ALA A 19 4.40 15.92 -21.16
C ALA A 19 4.21 17.06 -22.17
N ASN A 20 3.94 18.28 -21.69
CA ASN A 20 3.82 19.46 -22.56
C ASN A 20 5.17 19.86 -23.17
N LEU A 21 6.27 19.81 -22.41
CA LEU A 21 7.62 20.15 -22.92
C LEU A 21 8.16 19.12 -23.92
N ALA A 22 7.79 17.85 -23.77
CA ALA A 22 8.12 16.79 -24.72
C ALA A 22 7.43 16.99 -26.09
N GLY A 23 6.27 17.65 -26.11
CA GLY A 23 5.54 17.97 -27.35
C GLY A 23 6.02 19.23 -28.09
N THR A 24 6.86 20.07 -27.47
CA THR A 24 7.30 21.37 -28.02
C THR A 24 8.78 21.39 -28.43
N GLU A 25 9.41 20.22 -28.64
CA GLU A 25 10.84 20.07 -28.96
C GLU A 25 11.80 20.70 -27.92
N GLN A 26 11.30 21.00 -26.71
CA GLN A 26 12.10 21.55 -25.61
C GLN A 26 12.76 20.44 -24.80
N ALA A 27 13.57 19.62 -25.48
CA ALA A 27 14.19 18.42 -24.91
C ALA A 27 15.06 18.74 -23.67
N GLU A 28 15.84 19.82 -23.69
CA GLU A 28 16.68 20.22 -22.55
C GLU A 28 15.86 20.64 -21.33
N ALA A 29 14.79 21.42 -21.53
CA ALA A 29 13.90 21.83 -20.44
C ALA A 29 13.13 20.62 -19.86
N ALA A 30 12.72 19.67 -20.71
CA ALA A 30 12.10 18.44 -20.28
C ALA A 30 13.07 17.55 -19.47
N GLN A 31 14.32 17.44 -19.90
CA GLN A 31 15.36 16.68 -19.17
C GLN A 31 15.68 17.30 -17.81
N GLN A 32 15.82 18.63 -17.73
CA GLN A 32 16.04 19.33 -16.45
C GLN A 32 14.86 19.13 -15.48
N LEU A 33 13.63 19.18 -16.00
CA LEU A 33 12.43 18.95 -15.19
C LEU A 33 12.32 17.48 -14.75
N ALA A 34 12.70 16.53 -15.61
CA ALA A 34 12.75 15.11 -15.28
C ALA A 34 13.74 14.83 -14.14
N ALA A 35 14.95 15.37 -14.25
CA ALA A 35 16.00 15.21 -13.25
C ALA A 35 15.58 15.80 -11.90
N LYS A 36 14.93 16.98 -11.91
CA LYS A 36 14.42 17.61 -10.69
C LYS A 36 13.32 16.78 -10.03
N LEU A 37 12.38 16.26 -10.81
CA LEU A 37 11.30 15.41 -10.30
C LEU A 37 11.84 14.08 -9.75
N GLY A 38 12.85 13.49 -10.39
CA GLY A 38 13.54 12.30 -9.88
C GLY A 38 14.20 12.56 -8.52
N ALA A 39 14.98 13.63 -8.40
CA ALA A 39 15.63 13.99 -7.14
C ALA A 39 14.63 14.30 -6.01
N ASP A 40 13.50 14.95 -6.31
CA ASP A 40 12.43 15.19 -5.33
C ASP A 40 11.79 13.87 -4.87
N LEU A 41 11.58 12.90 -5.77
CA LEU A 41 11.05 11.57 -5.42
C LEU A 41 12.03 10.75 -4.59
N ASP A 42 13.32 10.74 -4.94
CA ASP A 42 14.36 10.05 -4.16
C ASP A 42 14.48 10.63 -2.76
N ARG A 43 14.37 11.96 -2.63
CA ARG A 43 14.33 12.62 -1.31
C ARG A 43 13.10 12.20 -0.51
N VAL A 44 11.91 12.15 -1.12
CA VAL A 44 10.70 11.69 -0.44
C VAL A 44 10.85 10.24 0.03
N ALA A 45 11.44 9.37 -0.80
CA ALA A 45 11.69 7.98 -0.45
C ALA A 45 12.70 7.86 0.70
N ALA A 46 13.76 8.66 0.69
CA ALA A 46 14.74 8.72 1.77
C ALA A 46 14.15 9.28 3.07
N GLU A 47 13.31 10.31 3.00
CA GLU A 47 12.58 10.85 4.15
C GLU A 47 11.62 9.82 4.74
N ALA A 48 10.91 9.06 3.90
CA ALA A 48 10.05 7.96 4.34
C ALA A 48 10.84 6.81 4.99
N ALA A 49 12.06 6.53 4.51
CA ALA A 49 12.95 5.53 5.09
C ALA A 49 13.65 6.01 6.37
N ALA A 50 13.87 7.31 6.52
CA ALA A 50 14.50 7.94 7.68
C ALA A 50 13.50 8.28 8.80
N GLN A 51 12.20 8.15 8.56
CA GLN A 51 11.23 8.19 9.65
C GLN A 51 11.54 7.05 10.62
N PRO A 52 11.82 7.35 11.90
CA PRO A 52 11.99 6.31 12.89
C PRO A 52 10.74 5.46 12.86
N SER A 53 10.92 4.16 12.60
CA SER A 53 9.83 3.21 12.78
C SER A 53 9.27 3.45 14.18
N PRO A 54 7.93 3.58 14.34
CA PRO A 54 7.36 3.68 15.68
C PRO A 54 7.93 2.53 16.51
N PRO A 55 8.26 2.76 17.80
CA PRO A 55 8.82 1.72 18.64
C PRO A 55 7.93 0.49 18.48
N VAL A 56 8.53 -0.60 18.01
CA VAL A 56 7.84 -1.89 17.89
C VAL A 56 7.30 -2.14 19.30
N PRO A 57 5.96 -2.15 19.49
CA PRO A 57 5.42 -2.46 20.80
C PRO A 57 6.01 -3.80 21.24
N PRO A 58 6.29 -3.98 22.54
CA PRO A 58 6.88 -5.21 23.05
C PRO A 58 6.12 -6.38 22.46
N GLU A 59 6.87 -7.34 21.92
CA GLU A 59 6.45 -8.53 21.20
C GLU A 59 5.27 -9.21 21.90
N LYS A 60 4.05 -8.69 21.69
CA LYS A 60 2.83 -9.40 21.98
C LYS A 60 2.86 -10.53 20.97
N ALA A 61 2.92 -11.74 21.50
CA ALA A 61 2.93 -13.02 20.80
C ALA A 61 2.44 -12.85 19.36
N SER A 62 3.33 -13.10 18.40
CA SER A 62 3.01 -13.06 16.97
C SER A 62 1.61 -13.63 16.77
N PRO A 63 0.65 -12.86 16.21
CA PRO A 63 -0.72 -13.31 16.13
C PRO A 63 -0.75 -14.68 15.46
N PRO A 64 -1.51 -15.65 15.99
CA PRO A 64 -1.52 -16.99 15.45
C PRO A 64 -1.87 -16.91 13.96
N ALA A 65 -1.07 -17.56 13.11
CA ALA A 65 -1.44 -17.73 11.72
C ALA A 65 -2.82 -18.42 11.68
N PRO A 66 -3.77 -17.94 10.87
CA PRO A 66 -5.10 -18.52 10.82
C PRO A 66 -5.00 -20.01 10.46
N ARG A 67 -5.78 -20.89 11.12
CA ARG A 67 -5.74 -22.34 10.87
C ARG A 67 -6.02 -22.73 9.42
N HIS A 68 -6.75 -21.89 8.69
CA HIS A 68 -7.11 -22.11 7.30
C HIS A 68 -6.56 -20.98 6.40
N GLU A 69 -5.49 -21.28 5.67
CA GLU A 69 -4.89 -20.36 4.68
C GLU A 69 -5.81 -20.14 3.45
N GLU A 70 -6.77 -21.04 3.21
CA GLU A 70 -7.70 -20.99 2.10
C GLU A 70 -9.11 -21.45 2.52
N ILE A 71 -10.12 -20.63 2.20
CA ILE A 71 -11.55 -20.98 2.37
C ILE A 71 -12.34 -20.72 1.09
N ARG A 72 -13.59 -21.16 1.00
CA ARG A 72 -14.41 -20.87 -0.19
C ARG A 72 -14.81 -19.39 -0.25
N CYS A 73 -14.69 -18.75 -1.42
CA CYS A 73 -15.15 -17.38 -1.59
C CYS A 73 -16.67 -17.26 -1.42
N PRO A 74 -17.17 -16.41 -0.49
CA PRO A 74 -18.60 -16.26 -0.24
C PRO A 74 -19.34 -15.57 -1.40
N ILE A 75 -18.62 -14.90 -2.30
CA ILE A 75 -19.21 -14.13 -3.41
C ILE A 75 -19.32 -14.98 -4.67
N CYS A 76 -18.20 -15.45 -5.21
CA CYS A 76 -18.20 -16.15 -6.48
C CYS A 76 -18.31 -17.67 -6.34
N SER A 77 -17.98 -18.23 -5.18
CA SER A 77 -17.95 -19.69 -4.93
C SER A 77 -17.07 -20.52 -5.88
N LEU A 78 -16.32 -19.88 -6.81
CA LEU A 78 -15.54 -20.48 -7.89
C LEU A 78 -14.12 -20.90 -7.47
N ARG A 79 -13.46 -20.10 -6.63
CA ARG A 79 -12.09 -20.35 -6.14
C ARG A 79 -11.93 -20.02 -4.66
N SER A 80 -10.76 -20.38 -4.14
CA SER A 80 -10.30 -20.05 -2.81
C SER A 80 -10.30 -18.54 -2.56
N PHE A 81 -10.70 -18.20 -1.34
CA PHE A 81 -10.51 -16.95 -0.65
C PHE A 81 -9.28 -17.16 0.23
N THR A 82 -8.19 -16.54 -0.17
CA THR A 82 -6.85 -16.88 0.31
C THR A 82 -6.36 -15.82 1.27
N TYR A 83 -5.83 -16.27 2.40
CA TYR A 83 -5.19 -15.42 3.39
C TYR A 83 -3.99 -14.69 2.77
N GLN A 84 -3.89 -13.38 3.00
CA GLN A 84 -2.73 -12.61 2.58
C GLN A 84 -1.68 -12.65 3.71
N ARG A 85 -0.54 -13.31 3.48
CA ARG A 85 0.47 -13.51 4.53
C ARG A 85 0.94 -12.19 5.13
N GLY A 86 1.05 -12.14 6.46
CA GLY A 86 1.47 -10.95 7.20
C GLY A 86 0.37 -9.91 7.37
N THR A 87 -0.87 -10.20 7.01
CA THR A 87 -2.01 -9.28 7.15
C THR A 87 -2.98 -9.75 8.25
N VAL A 88 -2.52 -9.66 9.49
CA VAL A 88 -3.38 -9.84 10.69
C VAL A 88 -3.46 -8.51 11.42
N ARG A 89 -4.63 -8.17 11.95
CA ARG A 89 -4.87 -6.99 12.79
C ARG A 89 -5.52 -7.39 14.10
N GLU A 90 -5.28 -6.62 15.15
CA GLU A 90 -6.12 -6.66 16.35
C GLU A 90 -7.53 -6.14 15.99
N SER A 91 -8.57 -6.81 16.49
CA SER A 91 -9.96 -6.41 16.34
C SER A 91 -10.67 -6.57 17.67
N ALA A 92 -11.26 -5.48 18.18
CA ALA A 92 -12.05 -5.52 19.40
C ALA A 92 -13.41 -6.22 19.20
N ASP A 93 -13.83 -6.34 17.94
CA ASP A 93 -15.09 -6.95 17.54
C ASP A 93 -14.96 -8.47 17.27
N SER A 94 -13.73 -9.01 17.22
CA SER A 94 -13.53 -10.46 17.07
C SER A 94 -13.40 -11.17 18.42
N SER A 95 -13.98 -12.36 18.47
CA SER A 95 -13.92 -13.29 19.60
C SER A 95 -12.49 -13.71 19.95
N THR A 96 -11.61 -13.81 18.95
CA THR A 96 -10.20 -14.14 19.12
C THR A 96 -9.32 -12.91 19.38
N GLY A 97 -9.87 -11.70 19.26
CA GLY A 97 -9.13 -10.43 19.33
C GLY A 97 -8.31 -10.12 18.08
N PHE A 98 -8.29 -11.00 17.07
CA PHE A 98 -7.56 -10.82 15.83
C PHE A 98 -8.40 -11.13 14.59
N GLU A 99 -8.12 -10.42 13.50
CA GLU A 99 -8.67 -10.69 12.18
C GLU A 99 -7.56 -10.80 11.14
N ALA A 100 -7.67 -11.80 10.28
CA ALA A 100 -6.83 -12.02 9.12
C ALA A 100 -7.51 -11.48 7.85
N PHE A 101 -6.72 -10.92 6.93
CA PHE A 101 -7.23 -10.41 5.66
C PHE A 101 -7.14 -11.46 4.56
N TYR A 102 -8.26 -11.62 3.85
CA TYR A 102 -8.42 -12.60 2.79
C TYR A 102 -8.78 -11.91 1.49
N ARG A 103 -8.28 -12.46 0.37
CA ARG A 103 -8.59 -12.00 -0.99
C ARG A 103 -8.93 -13.18 -1.89
N CYS A 104 -9.97 -13.03 -2.69
CA CYS A 104 -10.32 -14.00 -3.72
C CYS A 104 -9.56 -13.68 -5.00
N LEU A 105 -8.84 -14.66 -5.53
CA LEU A 105 -8.09 -14.52 -6.78
C LEU A 105 -8.97 -14.58 -8.04
N SER A 106 -10.24 -14.99 -7.92
CA SER A 106 -11.18 -15.01 -9.06
C SER A 106 -11.99 -13.74 -9.21
N CYS A 107 -12.66 -13.29 -8.16
CA CYS A 107 -13.57 -12.14 -8.23
C CYS A 107 -13.00 -10.87 -7.62
N GLY A 108 -11.82 -10.93 -6.99
CA GLY A 108 -11.20 -9.79 -6.33
C GLY A 108 -11.87 -9.36 -5.02
N HIS A 109 -12.87 -10.11 -4.54
CA HIS A 109 -13.48 -9.86 -3.23
C HIS A 109 -12.43 -9.91 -2.12
N GLN A 110 -12.56 -9.00 -1.16
CA GLN A 110 -11.63 -8.78 -0.05
C GLN A 110 -12.44 -8.60 1.23
N ALA A 111 -12.03 -9.26 2.32
CA ALA A 111 -12.66 -9.12 3.62
C ALA A 111 -11.70 -9.49 4.74
N TRP A 112 -11.94 -8.90 5.91
CA TRP A 112 -11.36 -9.32 7.18
C TRP A 112 -12.21 -10.44 7.77
N ARG A 113 -11.56 -11.44 8.34
CA ARG A 113 -12.18 -12.61 8.97
C ARG A 113 -11.47 -12.89 10.27
N GLU A 114 -12.19 -13.37 11.27
CA GLU A 114 -11.59 -13.79 12.52
C GLU A 114 -10.52 -14.85 12.26
N SER A 115 -9.34 -14.67 12.84
CA SER A 115 -8.30 -15.70 12.81
C SER A 115 -8.58 -16.70 13.94
N GLU A 116 -9.23 -17.82 13.60
CA GLU A 116 -9.43 -18.98 14.48
C GLU A 116 -8.23 -19.95 14.48
#